data_AF-X1D682-F1
#
_entry.id   AF-X1D682-F1
#
_cell.length_a   1.000
_cell.length_b   1.000
_cell.length_c   1.000
_cell.angle_alpha   90.00
_cell.angle_beta   90.00
_cell.angle_gamma   90.00
#
_symmetry.space_group_name_H-M   'P 1'
#
loop_
_entity.id
_entity.type
_entity.pdbx_description
1 polymer ?
#
loop_
_entity_poly.entity_id
_entity_poly.type
_entity_poly.pdbx_seq_one_letter_code
_entity_poly.pdbx_strand_id
1 'polypeptide(L)'
;MGKSDPKILIVSDVHLGALKSNLDQFSHFLHRVINDDFGADLQALIILGDFLDLCTSVKETFVTDEKIFNILKNLLEIKKKINLIFVPGNHEIPVTSSVFTGNYDEKFKKRKDKFLKKFKNSIVEELFSTNTVCQYIILGKKEDGSALLLYDSQDQIYDNPINEIRIAHLDLEEDYRCLMLHGYQFDSDVFRFFVGPIWKSLISYHNFEVKEAYNYFWNEII
;
A
#
# COMPACT_ATOMS: atom_id res chain seq x y z
N MET A 1 5.72 -11.19 -34.14
CA MET A 1 5.83 -10.24 -33.00
C MET A 1 6.45 -11.03 -31.85
N GLY A 2 7.60 -10.58 -31.34
CA GLY A 2 8.24 -11.26 -30.20
C GLY A 2 7.30 -11.23 -28.98
N LYS A 3 7.26 -12.32 -28.21
CA LYS A 3 6.58 -12.31 -26.91
C LYS A 3 7.28 -11.26 -26.04
N SER A 4 6.55 -10.26 -25.56
CA SER A 4 7.08 -9.32 -24.58
C SER A 4 6.94 -9.93 -23.19
N ASP A 5 7.99 -9.79 -22.38
CA ASP A 5 8.05 -10.39 -21.05
C ASP A 5 7.07 -9.69 -20.10
N PRO A 6 6.35 -10.43 -19.24
CA PRO A 6 5.40 -9.84 -18.32
C PRO A 6 6.08 -8.84 -17.36
N LYS A 7 5.40 -7.72 -17.09
CA LYS A 7 5.90 -6.65 -16.23
C LYS A 7 5.04 -6.45 -15.00
N ILE A 8 5.73 -6.18 -13.90
CA ILE A 8 5.16 -5.77 -12.61
C ILE A 8 5.89 -4.49 -12.21
N LEU A 9 5.15 -3.41 -11.98
CA LEU A 9 5.70 -2.17 -11.45
C LEU A 9 5.51 -2.14 -9.93
N ILE A 10 6.54 -1.67 -9.23
CA ILE A 10 6.52 -1.50 -7.78
C ILE A 10 6.92 -0.06 -7.48
N VAL A 11 6.11 0.62 -6.67
CA VAL A 11 6.37 1.97 -6.15
C VAL A 11 6.18 1.97 -4.64
N SER A 12 6.82 2.87 -3.91
CA SER A 12 6.75 2.96 -2.44
C SER A 12 6.81 4.43 -2.02
N ASP A 13 6.40 4.72 -0.79
CA ASP A 13 6.65 6.01 -0.11
C ASP A 13 6.16 7.22 -0.92
N VAL A 14 4.92 7.15 -1.39
CA VAL A 14 4.30 8.26 -2.12
C VAL A 14 3.87 9.39 -1.18
N HIS A 15 3.45 9.04 0.05
CA HIS A 15 3.07 9.95 1.12
C HIS A 15 2.02 11.01 0.69
N LEU A 16 0.94 10.58 0.04
CA LEU A 16 -0.16 11.49 -0.33
C LEU A 16 -0.71 12.21 0.90
N GLY A 17 -0.79 13.54 0.84
CA GLY A 17 -1.20 14.39 1.97
C GLY A 17 -0.05 14.95 2.81
N ALA A 18 1.18 14.45 2.63
CA ALA A 18 2.37 15.09 3.19
C ALA A 18 2.73 16.37 2.44
N LEU A 19 3.27 17.36 3.16
CA LEU A 19 3.61 18.68 2.61
C LEU A 19 4.63 18.60 1.46
N LYS A 20 5.62 17.70 1.57
CA LYS A 20 6.72 17.55 0.61
C LYS A 20 6.47 16.47 -0.45
N SER A 21 5.25 15.94 -0.56
CA SER A 21 4.92 14.91 -1.55
C SER A 21 5.00 15.46 -2.99
N ASN A 22 5.72 14.79 -3.87
CA ASN A 22 5.84 15.21 -5.28
C ASN A 22 4.66 14.69 -6.11
N LEU A 23 3.49 15.28 -5.87
CA LEU A 23 2.22 14.87 -6.48
C LEU A 23 2.24 14.95 -8.00
N ASP A 24 2.90 15.96 -8.57
CA ASP A 24 2.94 16.16 -10.02
C ASP A 24 3.75 15.07 -10.73
N GLN A 25 4.90 14.67 -10.16
CA GLN A 25 5.69 13.56 -10.69
C GLN A 25 4.96 12.22 -10.58
N PHE A 26 4.28 11.97 -9.45
CA PHE A 26 3.51 10.74 -9.29
C PHE A 26 2.30 10.70 -10.24
N SER A 27 1.59 11.82 -10.38
CA SER A 27 0.51 11.95 -11.36
C SER A 27 1.00 11.67 -12.78
N HIS A 28 2.13 12.24 -13.18
CA HIS A 28 2.76 11.96 -14.48
C HIS A 28 3.09 10.47 -14.64
N PHE A 29 3.65 9.82 -13.61
CA PHE A 29 3.89 8.38 -13.62
C PHE A 29 2.60 7.57 -13.87
N LEU A 30 1.50 7.90 -13.18
CA LEU A 30 0.22 7.22 -13.39
C LEU A 30 -0.33 7.42 -14.80
N HIS A 31 -0.19 8.62 -15.37
CA HIS A 31 -0.57 8.86 -16.77
C HIS A 31 0.21 7.99 -17.75
N ARG A 32 1.50 7.75 -17.51
CA ARG A 32 2.29 6.82 -18.32
C ARG A 32 1.77 5.38 -18.22
N VAL A 33 1.32 4.95 -17.03
CA VAL A 33 0.66 3.64 -16.85
C VAL A 33 -0.65 3.59 -17.63
N ILE A 34 -1.50 4.62 -17.54
CA ILE A 34 -2.79 4.69 -18.23
C ILE A 34 -2.63 4.68 -19.76
N ASN A 35 -1.58 5.32 -20.27
CA ASN A 35 -1.30 5.42 -21.71
C ASN A 35 -0.52 4.22 -22.28
N ASP A 36 -0.32 3.18 -21.47
CA ASP A 36 0.38 1.95 -21.87
C ASP A 36 1.86 2.19 -22.26
N ASP A 37 2.51 3.24 -21.73
CA ASP A 37 3.92 3.57 -22.00
C ASP A 37 4.90 2.49 -21.50
N PHE A 38 4.45 1.66 -20.55
CA PHE A 38 5.21 0.52 -20.03
C PHE A 38 4.98 -0.77 -20.83
N GLY A 39 4.12 -0.73 -21.86
CA GLY A 39 3.77 -1.85 -22.72
C GLY A 39 2.51 -2.59 -22.28
N ALA A 40 1.88 -3.30 -23.23
CA ALA A 40 0.66 -4.09 -23.01
C ALA A 40 0.89 -5.35 -22.14
N ASP A 41 2.15 -5.66 -21.84
CA ASP A 41 2.62 -6.73 -20.96
C ASP A 41 2.68 -6.33 -19.48
N LEU A 42 2.38 -5.08 -19.13
CA LEU A 42 2.17 -4.65 -17.75
C LEU A 42 0.91 -5.31 -17.18
N GLN A 43 1.09 -6.11 -16.13
CA GLN A 43 -0.02 -6.88 -15.53
C GLN A 43 -0.33 -6.48 -14.09
N ALA A 44 0.60 -5.82 -13.40
CA ALA A 44 0.39 -5.38 -12.03
C ALA A 44 1.15 -4.09 -11.68
N LEU A 45 0.51 -3.27 -10.82
CA LEU A 45 1.10 -2.17 -10.09
C LEU A 45 0.97 -2.46 -8.59
N ILE A 46 2.10 -2.51 -7.89
CA ILE A 46 2.18 -2.72 -6.45
C ILE A 46 2.61 -1.40 -5.80
N ILE A 47 1.85 -0.94 -4.83
CA ILE A 47 2.19 0.20 -3.97
C ILE A 47 2.63 -0.37 -2.61
N LEU A 48 3.93 -0.31 -2.34
CA LEU A 48 4.65 -1.05 -1.29
C LEU A 48 4.97 -0.19 -0.07
N GLY A 49 3.95 0.39 0.55
CA GLY A 49 4.06 1.13 1.80
C GLY A 49 3.90 2.63 1.62
N ASP A 50 3.48 3.27 2.71
CA ASP A 50 3.35 4.71 2.91
C ASP A 50 2.85 5.47 1.67
N PHE A 51 1.72 5.00 1.15
CA PHE A 51 0.99 5.61 0.05
C PHE A 51 0.20 6.83 0.50
N LEU A 52 -0.56 6.70 1.60
CA LEU A 52 -1.33 7.78 2.22
C LEU A 52 -0.65 8.21 3.51
N ASP A 53 -0.42 9.51 3.66
CA ASP A 53 0.06 10.06 4.92
C ASP A 53 -1.10 10.41 5.87
N LEU A 54 -1.73 9.37 6.45
CA LEU A 54 -2.80 9.57 7.44
C LEU A 54 -2.23 10.07 8.77
N CYS A 55 -0.91 10.12 8.98
CA CYS A 55 -0.28 10.69 10.17
C CYS A 55 -0.31 12.21 10.12
N THR A 56 -0.07 12.80 8.96
CA THR A 56 0.03 14.25 8.77
C THR A 56 -1.19 14.87 8.07
N SER A 57 -2.11 14.03 7.58
CA SER A 57 -3.34 14.48 6.90
C SER A 57 -4.62 13.86 7.49
N VAL A 58 -5.76 14.40 7.08
CA VAL A 58 -7.11 13.91 7.41
C VAL A 58 -7.77 13.32 6.18
N LYS A 59 -8.74 12.40 6.35
CA LYS A 59 -9.38 11.70 5.22
C LYS A 59 -10.04 12.68 4.24
N GLU A 60 -10.54 13.80 4.76
CA GLU A 60 -11.25 14.83 4.03
C GLU A 60 -10.32 15.45 2.98
N THR A 61 -9.04 15.67 3.31
CA THR A 61 -8.03 16.19 2.38
C THR A 61 -7.93 15.34 1.12
N PHE A 62 -7.98 14.00 1.24
CA PHE A 62 -7.88 13.10 0.09
C PHE A 62 -9.08 13.17 -0.87
N VAL A 63 -10.20 13.75 -0.41
CA VAL A 63 -11.42 13.91 -1.20
C VAL A 63 -11.58 15.35 -1.69
N THR A 64 -11.08 16.33 -0.94
CA THR A 64 -11.24 17.76 -1.26
C THR A 64 -10.06 18.37 -2.00
N ASP A 65 -8.84 17.85 -1.80
CA ASP A 65 -7.67 18.29 -2.57
C ASP A 65 -7.76 17.73 -3.98
N GLU A 66 -7.85 18.63 -4.96
CA GLU A 66 -8.06 18.26 -6.36
C GLU A 66 -6.94 17.39 -6.94
N LYS A 67 -5.67 17.64 -6.55
CA LYS A 67 -4.52 16.88 -7.07
C LYS A 67 -4.52 15.47 -6.51
N ILE A 68 -4.67 15.32 -5.19
CA ILE A 68 -4.74 14.01 -4.53
C ILE A 68 -5.95 13.24 -5.06
N PHE A 69 -7.10 13.90 -5.19
CA PHE A 69 -8.30 13.28 -5.69
C PHE A 69 -8.15 12.77 -7.12
N ASN A 70 -7.50 13.54 -8.00
CA ASN A 70 -7.20 13.12 -9.37
C ASN A 70 -6.22 11.93 -9.41
N ILE A 71 -5.23 11.87 -8.51
CA ILE A 71 -4.35 10.70 -8.36
C ILE A 71 -5.18 9.44 -8.01
N LEU A 72 -6.12 9.55 -7.07
CA LEU A 72 -6.97 8.42 -6.68
C LEU A 72 -7.89 7.98 -7.84
N LYS A 73 -8.42 8.92 -8.63
CA LYS A 73 -9.16 8.61 -9.86
C LYS A 73 -8.30 7.89 -10.89
N ASN A 74 -7.08 8.36 -11.12
CA ASN A 74 -6.15 7.70 -12.04
C ASN A 74 -5.86 6.26 -11.61
N LEU A 75 -5.72 6.00 -10.31
CA LEU A 75 -5.58 4.63 -9.78
C LEU A 75 -6.83 3.77 -10.01
N LEU A 76 -8.04 4.34 -9.94
CA LEU A 76 -9.27 3.61 -10.29
C LEU A 76 -9.27 3.21 -11.77
N GLU A 77 -8.82 4.08 -12.67
CA GLU A 77 -8.68 3.75 -14.08
C GLU A 77 -7.63 2.65 -14.32
N ILE A 78 -6.48 2.73 -13.63
CA ILE A 78 -5.44 1.70 -13.69
C ILE A 78 -5.97 0.35 -13.20
N LYS A 79 -6.72 0.33 -12.09
CA LYS A 79 -7.32 -0.87 -11.53
C LYS A 79 -8.27 -1.60 -12.49
N LYS A 80 -8.90 -0.87 -13.42
CA LYS A 80 -9.76 -1.48 -14.47
C LYS A 80 -8.95 -2.22 -15.54
N LYS A 81 -7.66 -1.87 -15.70
CA LYS A 81 -6.79 -2.40 -16.75
C LYS A 81 -5.85 -3.50 -16.24
N ILE A 82 -5.27 -3.30 -15.07
CA ILE A 82 -4.23 -4.17 -14.49
C ILE A 82 -4.50 -4.41 -13.01
N ASN A 83 -3.79 -5.38 -12.43
CA ASN A 83 -3.89 -5.65 -11.00
C ASN A 83 -3.27 -4.52 -10.19
N LEU A 84 -4.05 -3.90 -9.29
CA LEU A 84 -3.56 -2.89 -8.37
C LEU A 84 -3.57 -3.44 -6.94
N ILE A 85 -2.40 -3.42 -6.29
CA ILE A 85 -2.20 -4.01 -4.96
C ILE A 85 -1.53 -2.98 -4.05
N PHE A 86 -1.97 -2.93 -2.79
CA PHE A 86 -1.44 -2.08 -1.74
C PHE A 86 -0.90 -2.94 -0.60
N VAL A 87 0.34 -2.67 -0.21
CA VAL A 87 0.91 -3.09 1.08
C VAL A 87 1.01 -1.82 1.90
N PRO A 88 0.20 -1.61 2.95
CA PRO A 88 0.22 -0.37 3.71
C PRO A 88 1.45 -0.32 4.62
N GLY A 89 1.96 0.89 4.84
CA GLY A 89 3.03 1.14 5.79
C GLY A 89 2.51 1.66 7.12
N ASN A 90 3.37 2.30 7.91
CA ASN A 90 2.99 2.85 9.21
C ASN A 90 2.16 4.12 9.11
N HIS A 91 2.19 4.80 7.96
CA HIS A 91 1.40 6.01 7.74
C HIS A 91 -0.08 5.71 7.51
N GLU A 92 -0.45 4.47 7.14
CA GLU A 92 -1.84 4.02 7.09
C GLU A 92 -2.22 3.08 8.23
N ILE A 93 -1.36 2.08 8.48
CA ILE A 93 -1.58 1.02 9.45
C ILE A 93 -0.34 0.90 10.34
N PRO A 94 -0.20 1.79 11.35
CA PRO A 94 0.86 1.63 12.32
C PRO A 94 0.57 0.32 13.06
N VAL A 95 1.57 -0.50 13.30
CA VAL A 95 1.44 -1.69 14.15
C VAL A 95 2.42 -1.56 15.28
N THR A 96 1.92 -1.19 16.44
CA THR A 96 2.70 -1.15 17.68
C THR A 96 2.91 -2.59 18.14
N SER A 97 4.06 -3.21 17.89
CA SER A 97 4.44 -4.46 18.55
C SER A 97 5.45 -4.19 19.65
N SER A 98 5.27 -4.91 20.75
CA SER A 98 6.30 -5.21 21.72
C SER A 98 6.00 -6.62 22.21
N VAL A 99 7.01 -7.30 22.75
CA VAL A 99 6.85 -8.59 23.47
C VAL A 99 5.71 -8.54 24.51
N PHE A 100 5.34 -7.34 24.98
CA PHE A 100 4.27 -7.12 25.97
C PHE A 100 2.89 -6.76 25.40
N THR A 101 2.76 -6.45 24.11
CA THR A 101 1.50 -5.88 23.56
C THR A 101 0.78 -6.78 22.56
N GLY A 102 1.29 -7.96 22.22
CA GLY A 102 0.60 -8.97 21.38
C GLY A 102 1.06 -9.06 19.92
N ASN A 103 0.59 -10.09 19.22
CA ASN A 103 1.00 -10.50 17.85
C ASN A 103 0.80 -9.37 16.82
N TYR A 104 1.83 -9.14 15.99
CA TYR A 104 1.84 -8.13 14.93
C TYR A 104 0.69 -8.34 13.93
N ASP A 105 0.51 -9.57 13.45
CA ASP A 105 -0.45 -9.90 12.40
C ASP A 105 -1.90 -9.74 12.89
N GLU A 106 -2.17 -10.10 14.15
CA GLU A 106 -3.50 -9.89 14.76
C GLU A 106 -3.85 -8.39 14.82
N LYS A 107 -2.87 -7.55 15.16
CA LYS A 107 -3.05 -6.09 15.18
C LYS A 107 -3.22 -5.52 13.78
N PHE A 108 -2.44 -6.00 12.82
CA PHE A 108 -2.59 -5.61 11.42
C PHE A 108 -4.00 -5.90 10.95
N LYS A 109 -4.49 -7.14 11.10
CA LYS A 109 -5.86 -7.53 10.70
C LYS A 109 -6.92 -6.60 11.29
N LYS A 110 -6.89 -6.36 12.61
CA LYS A 110 -7.82 -5.44 13.28
C LYS A 110 -7.74 -4.00 12.76
N ARG A 111 -6.56 -3.52 12.37
CA ARG A 111 -6.35 -2.14 11.89
C ARG A 111 -6.64 -2.01 10.39
N LYS A 112 -6.38 -3.04 9.58
CA LYS A 112 -6.81 -3.18 8.19
C LYS A 112 -8.33 -3.01 8.10
N ASP A 113 -9.10 -3.71 8.94
CA ASP A 113 -10.56 -3.56 8.97
C ASP A 113 -11.00 -2.12 9.25
N LYS A 114 -10.28 -1.40 10.11
CA LYS A 114 -10.56 0.03 10.41
C LYS A 114 -10.18 0.93 9.24
N PHE A 115 -9.04 0.67 8.61
CA PHE A 115 -8.58 1.37 7.41
C PHE A 115 -9.60 1.23 6.27
N LEU A 116 -10.01 0.00 5.94
CA LEU A 116 -11.03 -0.25 4.91
C LEU A 116 -12.36 0.44 5.24
N LYS A 117 -12.81 0.39 6.50
CA LYS A 117 -14.02 1.09 6.95
C LYS A 117 -13.92 2.62 6.81
N LYS A 118 -12.72 3.21 6.88
CA LYS A 118 -12.53 4.67 6.77
C LYS A 118 -12.91 5.19 5.37
N PHE A 119 -12.71 4.36 4.34
CA PHE A 119 -13.00 4.69 2.94
C PHE A 119 -14.31 4.08 2.43
N LYS A 120 -15.06 3.36 3.27
CA LYS A 120 -16.36 2.82 2.92
C LYS A 120 -17.34 3.94 2.58
N ASN A 121 -18.17 3.74 1.55
CA ASN A 121 -19.11 4.70 0.98
C ASN A 121 -18.43 5.97 0.40
N SER A 122 -17.13 5.91 0.09
CA SER A 122 -16.44 6.96 -0.66
C SER A 122 -16.29 6.54 -2.12
N ILE A 123 -16.08 7.49 -3.02
CA ILE A 123 -15.81 7.20 -4.44
C ILE A 123 -14.53 6.38 -4.65
N VAL A 124 -13.65 6.31 -3.64
CA VAL A 124 -12.41 5.53 -3.67
C VAL A 124 -12.51 4.22 -2.89
N GLU A 125 -13.71 3.82 -2.43
CA GLU A 125 -13.95 2.53 -1.76
C GLU A 125 -13.41 1.38 -2.59
N GLU A 126 -13.61 1.43 -3.90
CA GLU A 126 -13.16 0.38 -4.80
C GLU A 126 -11.65 0.21 -4.83
N LEU A 127 -10.83 1.22 -4.50
CA LEU A 127 -9.37 1.05 -4.44
C LEU A 127 -8.96 0.11 -3.31
N PHE A 128 -9.65 0.21 -2.17
CA PHE A 128 -9.26 -0.44 -0.93
C PHE A 128 -10.25 -1.54 -0.56
N SER A 129 -9.88 -2.78 -0.86
CA SER A 129 -10.65 -3.96 -0.46
C SER A 129 -9.77 -5.01 0.21
N THR A 130 -10.39 -6.04 0.77
CA THR A 130 -9.67 -7.20 1.33
C THR A 130 -8.76 -7.88 0.32
N ASN A 131 -9.05 -7.75 -0.97
CA ASN A 131 -8.35 -8.45 -2.06
C ASN A 131 -7.25 -7.59 -2.71
N THR A 132 -7.24 -6.27 -2.45
CA THR A 132 -6.21 -5.35 -2.95
C THR A 132 -5.26 -4.87 -1.85
N VAL A 133 -5.68 -4.88 -0.59
CA VAL A 133 -4.85 -4.49 0.55
C VAL A 133 -4.38 -5.75 1.26
N CYS A 134 -3.08 -5.91 1.47
CA CYS A 134 -2.49 -7.06 2.16
C CYS A 134 -1.25 -6.64 2.98
N GLN A 135 -0.76 -7.53 3.83
CA GLN A 135 0.44 -7.31 4.64
C GLN A 135 1.72 -7.79 3.96
N TYR A 136 1.62 -8.88 3.20
CA TYR A 136 2.74 -9.52 2.53
C TYR A 136 2.33 -9.93 1.12
N ILE A 137 3.27 -9.82 0.18
CA ILE A 137 3.14 -10.39 -1.17
C ILE A 137 4.29 -11.36 -1.38
N ILE A 138 4.00 -12.54 -1.91
CA ILE A 138 5.01 -13.45 -2.43
C ILE A 138 4.78 -13.63 -3.92
N LEU A 139 5.77 -13.26 -4.71
CA LEU A 139 5.88 -13.70 -6.10
C LEU A 139 6.55 -15.08 -6.12
N GLY A 140 5.85 -16.09 -6.65
CA GLY A 140 6.38 -17.46 -6.69
C GLY A 140 5.70 -18.34 -7.73
N LYS A 141 6.25 -19.55 -7.89
CA LYS A 141 5.73 -20.59 -8.77
C LYS A 141 4.65 -21.43 -8.05
N LYS A 142 3.55 -21.69 -8.74
CA LYS A 142 2.47 -22.62 -8.41
C LYS A 142 2.39 -23.71 -9.50
N GLU A 143 1.60 -24.76 -9.25
CA GLU A 143 1.42 -25.88 -10.19
C GLU A 143 0.96 -25.43 -11.58
N ASP A 144 0.19 -24.34 -11.66
CA ASP A 144 -0.45 -23.85 -12.89
C ASP A 144 0.11 -22.51 -13.39
N GLY A 145 1.26 -22.08 -12.88
CA GLY A 145 1.96 -20.88 -13.36
C GLY A 145 2.60 -20.06 -12.24
N SER A 146 3.02 -18.85 -12.57
CA SER A 146 3.57 -17.91 -11.60
C SER A 146 2.49 -16.94 -11.11
N ALA A 147 2.50 -16.62 -9.83
CA ALA A 147 1.48 -15.79 -9.22
C ALA A 147 2.04 -14.86 -8.14
N LEU A 148 1.35 -13.74 -7.94
CA LEU A 148 1.42 -12.90 -6.75
C LEU A 148 0.43 -13.45 -5.72
N LEU A 149 0.94 -13.86 -4.57
CA LEU A 149 0.18 -14.42 -3.47
C LEU A 149 0.12 -13.39 -2.35
N LEU A 150 -1.09 -12.97 -1.98
CA LEU A 150 -1.32 -11.92 -0.99
C LEU A 150 -1.68 -12.53 0.36
N TYR A 151 -1.13 -12.00 1.44
CA TYR A 151 -1.34 -12.51 2.80
C TYR A 151 -1.55 -11.38 3.81
N ASP A 152 -2.35 -11.66 4.84
CA ASP A 152 -2.55 -10.76 5.99
C ASP A 152 -1.80 -11.23 7.25
N SER A 153 -1.17 -12.40 7.23
CA SER A 153 -0.37 -12.91 8.35
C SER A 153 0.72 -13.86 7.88
N GLN A 154 1.77 -14.00 8.68
CA GLN A 154 2.87 -14.94 8.43
C GLN A 154 2.37 -16.38 8.47
N ASP A 155 1.46 -16.70 9.40
CA ASP A 155 0.88 -18.05 9.53
C ASP A 155 0.05 -18.49 8.31
N GLN A 156 -0.30 -17.56 7.40
CA GLN A 156 -1.02 -17.88 6.17
C GLN A 156 -0.07 -18.19 5.00
N ILE A 157 1.20 -17.79 5.12
CA ILE A 157 2.16 -17.91 4.03
C ILE A 157 2.27 -19.38 3.62
N TYR A 158 2.24 -19.63 2.31
CA TYR A 158 2.17 -20.94 1.64
C TYR A 158 0.77 -21.57 1.54
N ASP A 159 -0.04 -21.52 2.59
CA ASP A 159 -1.22 -22.39 2.68
C ASP A 159 -2.55 -21.70 2.38
N ASN A 160 -2.68 -20.39 2.68
CA ASN A 160 -3.98 -19.72 2.61
C ASN A 160 -3.88 -18.24 2.20
N PRO A 161 -3.52 -17.95 0.95
CA PRO A 161 -3.50 -16.58 0.45
C PRO A 161 -4.90 -15.98 0.48
N ILE A 162 -5.01 -14.71 0.88
CA ILE A 162 -6.29 -13.98 0.85
C ILE A 162 -6.71 -13.67 -0.59
N ASN A 163 -5.74 -13.63 -1.50
CA ASN A 163 -5.95 -13.46 -2.93
C ASN A 163 -4.74 -14.03 -3.69
N GLU A 164 -5.01 -14.59 -4.87
CA GLU A 164 -4.00 -15.10 -5.79
C GLU A 164 -4.18 -14.43 -7.16
N ILE A 165 -3.13 -13.79 -7.64
CA ILE A 165 -3.13 -13.06 -8.91
C ILE A 165 -2.13 -13.73 -9.84
N ARG A 166 -2.63 -14.40 -10.87
CA ARG A 166 -1.78 -15.03 -11.89
C ARG A 166 -1.14 -13.98 -12.79
N ILE A 167 0.14 -14.18 -13.07
CA ILE A 167 0.89 -13.36 -14.02
C ILE A 167 1.09 -14.19 -15.28
N ALA A 168 0.32 -13.85 -16.32
CA ALA A 168 0.35 -14.53 -17.60
C ALA A 168 1.75 -14.48 -18.20
N HIS A 169 2.21 -15.60 -18.75
CA HIS A 169 3.51 -15.73 -19.40
C HIS A 169 4.74 -15.50 -18.52
N LEU A 170 4.55 -15.39 -17.19
CA LEU A 170 5.67 -15.37 -16.26
C LEU A 170 6.01 -16.81 -15.89
N ASP A 171 7.21 -17.25 -16.23
CA ASP A 171 7.70 -18.59 -15.95
C ASP A 171 8.90 -18.51 -15.00
N LEU A 172 8.61 -18.57 -13.69
CA LEU A 172 9.63 -18.59 -12.65
C LEU A 172 10.19 -20.01 -12.48
N GLU A 173 11.44 -20.10 -12.04
CA GLU A 173 12.04 -21.34 -11.56
C GLU A 173 11.23 -21.90 -10.36
N GLU A 174 11.23 -23.22 -10.18
CA GLU A 174 10.36 -23.89 -9.19
C GLU A 174 10.57 -23.36 -7.76
N ASP A 175 11.81 -23.07 -7.40
CA ASP A 175 12.24 -22.59 -6.09
C ASP A 175 12.29 -21.06 -5.97
N TYR A 176 12.08 -20.31 -7.06
CA TYR A 176 12.12 -18.86 -7.01
C TYR A 176 11.00 -18.30 -6.12
N ARG A 177 11.38 -17.47 -5.15
CA ARG A 177 10.44 -16.73 -4.30
C ARG A 177 10.97 -15.32 -4.09
N CYS A 178 10.10 -14.33 -4.28
CA CYS A 178 10.36 -12.94 -3.94
C CYS A 178 9.29 -12.46 -2.97
N LEU A 179 9.72 -12.15 -1.74
CA LEU A 179 8.87 -11.57 -0.70
C LEU A 179 8.91 -10.04 -0.81
N MET A 180 7.74 -9.42 -0.88
CA MET A 180 7.58 -7.97 -0.92
C MET A 180 6.76 -7.53 0.28
N LEU A 181 7.31 -6.61 1.06
CA LEU A 181 6.68 -6.01 2.23
C LEU A 181 7.28 -4.63 2.54
N HIS A 182 6.67 -3.86 3.43
CA HIS A 182 7.16 -2.53 3.82
C HIS A 182 8.18 -2.59 4.97
N GLY A 183 9.19 -1.74 4.93
CA GLY A 183 10.33 -1.74 5.87
C GLY A 183 9.93 -1.61 7.35
N TYR A 184 8.86 -0.86 7.65
CA TYR A 184 8.34 -0.68 9.01
C TYR A 184 8.08 -2.00 9.78
N GLN A 185 7.74 -3.08 9.07
CA GLN A 185 7.53 -4.41 9.66
C GLN A 185 8.80 -4.97 10.33
N PHE A 186 9.99 -4.42 10.01
CA PHE A 186 11.28 -4.80 10.55
C PHE A 186 11.85 -3.83 11.58
N ASP A 187 11.19 -2.70 11.87
CA ASP A 187 11.68 -1.75 12.86
C ASP A 187 11.87 -2.40 14.22
N SER A 188 12.82 -1.94 15.03
CA SER A 188 13.00 -2.52 16.37
C SER A 188 11.73 -2.44 17.20
N ASP A 189 11.49 -3.43 18.08
CA ASP A 189 10.36 -3.39 19.02
C ASP A 189 10.39 -2.12 19.89
N VAL A 190 11.60 -1.62 20.20
CA VAL A 190 11.79 -0.36 20.94
C VAL A 190 11.23 0.82 20.13
N PHE A 191 11.59 0.93 18.85
CA PHE A 191 11.06 1.96 17.97
C PHE A 191 9.54 1.86 17.83
N ARG A 192 9.01 0.66 17.57
CA ARG A 192 7.56 0.43 17.47
C ARG A 192 6.81 0.71 18.77
N PHE A 193 7.46 0.51 19.92
CA PHE A 193 6.91 0.84 21.23
C PHE A 193 6.84 2.35 21.49
N PHE A 194 7.87 3.12 21.11
CA PHE A 194 7.88 4.57 21.34
C PHE A 194 7.18 5.38 20.26
N VAL A 195 7.42 5.05 18.99
CA VAL A 195 6.95 5.83 17.84
C VAL A 195 5.59 5.34 17.36
N GLY A 196 5.34 4.03 17.41
CA GLY A 196 4.06 3.46 16.97
C GLY A 196 2.82 4.03 17.70
N PRO A 197 2.85 4.33 19.02
CA PRO A 197 1.74 5.02 19.68
C PRO A 197 1.54 6.46 19.20
N ILE A 198 2.62 7.16 18.84
CA ILE A 198 2.57 8.52 18.26
C ILE A 198 1.86 8.44 16.92
N TRP A 199 2.27 7.54 16.02
CA TRP A 199 1.60 7.33 14.74
C TRP A 199 0.14 6.95 14.89
N LYS A 200 -0.16 6.00 15.77
CA LYS A 200 -1.54 5.60 16.07
C LYS A 200 -2.38 6.77 16.57
N SER A 201 -1.81 7.56 17.49
CA SER A 201 -2.45 8.75 18.05
C SER A 201 -2.78 9.72 16.93
N LEU A 202 -1.77 10.14 16.15
CA LEU A 202 -1.93 11.04 15.03
C LEU A 202 -2.99 10.54 14.06
N ILE A 203 -2.92 9.31 13.55
CA ILE A 203 -3.90 8.75 12.59
C ILE A 203 -5.35 8.77 13.12
N SER A 204 -5.52 8.69 14.44
CA SER A 204 -6.84 8.76 15.09
C SER A 204 -7.34 10.19 15.33
N TYR A 205 -6.46 11.19 15.32
CA TYR A 205 -6.84 12.59 15.42
C TYR A 205 -7.38 13.10 14.07
N HIS A 206 -8.54 13.74 14.12
CA HIS A 206 -9.25 14.28 12.95
C HIS A 206 -9.22 15.81 12.87
N ASN A 207 -8.52 16.48 13.80
CA ASN A 207 -8.37 17.94 13.77
C ASN A 207 -7.32 18.31 12.71
N PHE A 208 -7.74 19.13 11.73
CA PHE A 208 -6.88 19.56 10.63
C PHE A 208 -5.70 20.41 11.09
N GLU A 209 -5.90 21.34 12.03
CA GLU A 209 -4.83 22.24 12.51
C GLU A 209 -3.71 21.47 13.22
N VAL A 210 -4.05 20.46 14.02
CA VAL A 210 -3.07 19.58 14.67
C VAL A 210 -2.26 18.79 13.64
N LYS A 211 -2.93 18.33 12.57
CA LYS A 211 -2.33 17.57 11.49
C LYS A 211 -1.38 18.41 10.66
N GLU A 212 -1.82 19.60 10.28
CA GLU A 212 -1.01 20.58 9.55
C GLU A 212 0.21 21.02 10.36
N ALA A 213 0.05 21.30 11.66
CA ALA A 213 1.17 21.64 12.53
C ALA A 213 2.19 20.51 12.64
N TYR A 214 1.73 19.25 12.75
CA TYR A 214 2.62 18.10 12.77
C TYR A 214 3.28 17.85 11.41
N ASN A 215 2.55 18.04 10.31
CA ASN A 215 3.08 17.96 8.94
C ASN A 215 4.23 18.96 8.74
N TYR A 216 4.03 20.21 9.16
CA TYR A 216 5.05 21.25 9.13
C TYR A 216 6.26 20.89 10.00
N PHE A 217 6.04 20.51 11.27
CA PHE A 217 7.12 20.15 12.18
C PHE A 217 7.95 18.96 11.65
N TRP A 218 7.29 17.92 11.17
CA TRP A 218 7.97 16.71 10.68
C TRP A 218 8.75 16.96 9.39
N ASN A 219 8.26 17.83 8.50
CA ASN A 219 8.89 18.05 7.20
C ASN A 219 9.89 19.22 7.20
N GLU A 220 9.71 20.25 8.02
CA GLU A 220 10.52 21.47 7.97
C GLU A 220 11.51 21.62 9.14
N ILE A 221 11.29 20.92 10.26
CA ILE A 221 12.12 21.07 11.47
C ILE A 221 12.99 19.84 11.72
N ILE A 222 12.44 18.64 11.54
CA ILE A 222 13.18 17.36 11.63
C ILE A 222 13.79 17.05 10.26
#